data_AF-A0AAV9IFC1-F1
#
_entry.id   AF-A0AAV9IFC1-F1
#
_cell.length_a   1.000
_cell.length_b   1.000
_cell.length_c   1.000
_cell.angle_alpha   90.00
_cell.angle_beta   90.00
_cell.angle_gamma   90.00
#
_symmetry.space_group_name_H-M   'P 1'
#
loop_
_entity.id
_entity.type
_entity.pdbx_description
1 polymer ?
#
loop_
_entity_poly.entity_id
_entity_poly.type
_entity_poly.pdbx_seq_one_letter_code
_entity_poly.pdbx_strand_id
1 'polypeptide(L)'
;MFPDSSEQMDPSVEKTPFATIFKLIKKLSEQRKILLDERKKLDNTRWQLHAELKAVDSRLTELVEQRVALVRSLEQLSEKDDALQKDIEELDQRLDSVFKEGKKFEDFIRKFNADEQYFESEPTCEDFSPQVTGSLCLHTFCGHSGGVLSLDFQPDFNILATGSSDKRVLLWNFSNNRLIAMLYGHTGWVHSVFFADRFLATGSGDCTICLWDLSSLQKCVDNGKLDSSYDINWQSEVHRNRQVLRGHHAGVSTLHGDLSTHTLMSGSLDKTIAQWDMEKGTQVAVMKGHEGGLLTMQTWQYAVVSGSSDSTIRLWDLRSKECQRVFRGHTGSVHSLQFDEAKLVSASSDHTVKLWDLRNGQCYEDLSLEGASRALCFDEDLLVLSCEKNLYAYDMDTYQRQMRFQGHSSSVRDIILVDMGQEETKDCGMQERFSTRTSSLCSYAKSKAVVSASLDGTVKLWSV
;
A
#
# COMPACT_ATOMS: atom_id res chain seq x y z
N MET A 1 41.46 -103.22 1.40
CA MET A 1 41.78 -104.65 1.21
C MET A 1 41.53 -105.37 2.52
N PHE A 2 40.28 -105.80 2.73
CA PHE A 2 39.74 -106.86 3.58
C PHE A 2 38.26 -107.00 3.11
N PRO A 3 37.70 -108.21 3.05
CA PRO A 3 37.14 -108.74 1.80
C PRO A 3 35.61 -108.63 1.68
N ASP A 4 35.12 -108.84 0.45
CA ASP A 4 33.80 -109.41 0.17
C ASP A 4 33.61 -110.67 1.02
N SER A 5 32.58 -110.66 1.85
CA SER A 5 32.00 -111.87 2.41
C SER A 5 30.49 -111.66 2.50
N SER A 6 29.83 -112.06 1.42
CA SER A 6 28.49 -112.64 1.47
C SER A 6 28.49 -113.80 2.47
N GLU A 7 28.23 -113.48 3.74
CA GLU A 7 27.82 -114.46 4.73
C GLU A 7 26.40 -114.12 5.17
N GLN A 8 25.47 -114.94 4.71
CA GLN A 8 24.14 -115.06 5.29
C GLN A 8 24.31 -115.31 6.79
N MET A 9 24.02 -114.30 7.61
CA MET A 9 23.77 -114.54 9.03
C MET A 9 22.37 -115.11 9.19
N ASP A 10 22.37 -116.37 9.58
CA ASP A 10 21.28 -117.22 10.06
C ASP A 10 20.26 -116.46 10.94
N PRO A 11 18.93 -116.58 10.73
CA PRO A 11 17.91 -115.83 11.48
C PRO A 11 17.67 -116.37 12.91
N SER A 12 18.66 -117.07 13.49
CA SER A 12 18.58 -117.69 14.82
C SER A 12 19.37 -116.93 15.90
N VAL A 13 19.90 -115.73 15.61
CA VAL A 13 20.57 -114.85 16.59
C VAL A 13 19.91 -113.47 16.66
N GLU A 14 18.57 -113.42 16.63
CA GLU A 14 17.79 -112.21 16.91
C GLU A 14 17.68 -111.86 18.40
N LYS A 15 18.40 -112.58 19.28
CA LYS A 15 18.38 -112.33 20.73
C LYS A 15 19.78 -112.36 21.36
N THR A 16 20.69 -111.51 20.88
CA THR A 16 21.87 -111.16 21.67
C THR A 16 21.95 -109.64 21.87
N PRO A 17 22.39 -109.17 23.06
CA PRO A 17 22.53 -107.74 23.37
C PRO A 17 23.36 -106.97 22.33
N PHE A 18 24.28 -107.66 21.65
CA PHE A 18 25.17 -107.11 20.64
C PHE A 18 24.46 -106.55 19.40
N ALA A 19 23.41 -107.20 18.89
CA ALA A 19 22.69 -106.72 17.71
C ALA A 19 21.90 -105.42 18.00
N THR A 20 21.33 -105.30 19.20
CA THR A 20 20.63 -104.11 19.67
C THR A 20 21.60 -102.96 19.92
N ILE A 21 22.76 -103.25 20.53
CA ILE A 21 23.84 -102.28 20.74
C ILE A 21 24.38 -101.77 19.40
N PHE A 22 24.58 -102.65 18.41
CA PHE A 22 25.08 -102.26 17.08
C PHE A 22 24.09 -101.36 16.33
N LYS A 23 22.78 -101.64 16.40
CA LYS A 23 21.73 -100.75 15.87
C LYS A 23 21.73 -99.37 16.56
N LEU A 24 21.92 -99.34 17.89
CA LEU A 24 22.03 -98.10 18.66
C LEU A 24 23.28 -97.29 18.30
N ILE A 25 24.44 -97.93 18.15
CA ILE A 25 25.69 -97.28 17.74
C ILE A 25 25.55 -96.70 16.33
N LYS A 26 24.93 -97.44 15.40
CA LYS A 26 24.67 -96.95 14.04
C LYS A 26 23.76 -95.72 14.05
N LYS A 27 22.66 -95.77 14.81
CA LYS A 27 21.73 -94.64 14.98
C LYS A 27 22.38 -93.42 15.63
N LEU A 28 23.22 -93.62 16.65
CA LEU A 28 24.01 -92.54 17.28
C LEU A 28 25.06 -91.96 16.33
N SER A 29 25.68 -92.80 15.48
CA SER A 29 26.65 -92.33 14.48
C SER A 29 26.00 -91.48 13.38
N GLU A 30 24.78 -91.84 12.97
CA GLU A 30 23.98 -91.07 12.02
C GLU A 30 23.50 -89.75 12.63
N GLN A 31 23.00 -89.77 13.87
CA GLN A 31 22.66 -88.55 14.61
C GLN A 31 23.88 -87.63 14.80
N ARG A 32 25.06 -88.19 15.09
CA ARG A 32 26.30 -87.42 15.21
C ARG A 32 26.71 -86.76 13.90
N LYS A 33 26.50 -87.44 12.75
CA LYS A 33 26.77 -86.84 11.43
C LYS A 33 25.82 -85.67 11.13
N ILE A 34 24.53 -85.85 11.42
CA ILE A 34 23.51 -84.79 11.24
C ILE A 34 23.86 -83.56 12.10
N LEU A 35 24.19 -83.76 13.38
CA LEU A 35 24.60 -82.68 14.28
C LEU A 35 25.88 -81.98 13.81
N LEU A 36 26.82 -82.72 13.21
CA LEU A 36 28.07 -82.14 12.70
C LEU A 36 27.81 -81.26 11.45
N ASP A 37 26.88 -81.67 10.58
CA ASP A 37 26.49 -80.89 9.41
C ASP A 37 25.65 -79.67 9.79
N GLU A 38 24.77 -79.79 10.79
CA GLU A 38 24.05 -78.64 11.38
C GLU A 38 25.03 -77.63 11.99
N ARG A 39 26.04 -78.09 12.72
CA ARG A 39 27.08 -77.23 13.29
C ARG A 39 27.86 -76.47 12.21
N LYS A 40 28.22 -77.13 11.10
CA LYS A 40 28.87 -76.47 9.96
C LYS A 40 27.99 -75.41 9.31
N LYS A 41 26.69 -75.67 9.18
CA LYS A 41 25.72 -74.68 8.67
C LYS A 41 25.65 -73.46 9.60
N LEU A 42 25.65 -73.68 10.91
CA LEU A 42 25.61 -72.64 11.94
C LEU A 42 26.90 -71.81 11.99
N ASP A 43 28.05 -72.44 11.78
CA ASP A 43 29.34 -71.73 11.70
C ASP A 43 29.42 -70.87 10.41
N ASN A 44 28.86 -71.35 9.29
CA ASN A 44 28.77 -70.56 8.06
C ASN A 44 27.85 -69.34 8.21
N THR A 45 26.67 -69.49 8.83
CA THR A 45 25.77 -68.35 9.07
C THR A 45 26.38 -67.37 10.07
N ARG A 46 27.11 -67.86 11.07
CA ARG A 46 27.86 -67.01 12.01
C ARG A 46 28.92 -66.17 11.30
N TRP A 47 29.65 -66.76 10.34
CA TRP A 47 30.63 -66.02 9.53
C TRP A 47 29.97 -64.97 8.64
N GLN A 48 28.83 -65.28 8.03
CA GLN A 48 28.05 -64.32 7.23
C GLN A 48 27.57 -63.14 8.08
N LEU A 49 26.98 -63.41 9.25
CA LEU A 49 26.55 -62.38 10.20
C LEU A 49 27.72 -61.52 10.71
N HIS A 50 28.90 -62.11 10.95
CA HIS A 50 30.08 -61.34 11.33
C HIS A 50 30.57 -60.41 10.21
N ALA A 51 30.49 -60.85 8.96
CA ALA A 51 30.84 -60.02 7.81
C ALA A 51 29.85 -58.85 7.63
N GLU A 52 28.54 -59.12 7.78
CA GLU A 52 27.51 -58.08 7.76
C GLU A 52 27.66 -57.09 8.91
N LEU A 53 27.95 -57.55 10.12
CA LEU A 53 28.20 -56.68 11.29
C LEU A 53 29.40 -55.76 11.04
N LYS A 54 30.48 -56.27 10.44
CA LYS A 54 31.67 -55.47 10.11
C LYS A 54 31.38 -54.43 9.02
N ALA A 55 30.50 -54.74 8.07
CA ALA A 55 30.04 -53.79 7.07
C ALA A 55 29.16 -52.68 7.67
N VAL A 56 28.32 -53.02 8.66
CA VAL A 56 27.51 -52.06 9.41
C VAL A 56 28.39 -51.14 10.26
N ASP A 57 29.43 -51.66 10.92
CA ASP A 57 30.40 -50.86 11.68
C ASP A 57 31.16 -49.86 10.78
N SER A 58 31.56 -50.28 9.58
CA SER A 58 32.19 -49.39 8.61
C SER A 58 31.26 -48.25 8.18
N ARG A 59 29.98 -48.55 7.93
CA ARG A 59 28.96 -47.54 7.59
C ARG A 59 28.66 -46.58 8.75
N LEU A 60 28.66 -47.08 9.98
CA LEU A 60 28.52 -46.26 11.18
C LEU A 60 29.71 -45.29 11.32
N THR A 61 30.92 -45.77 11.05
CA THR A 61 32.13 -44.92 11.10
C THR A 61 32.07 -43.80 10.07
N GLU A 62 31.65 -44.11 8.84
CA GLU A 62 31.47 -43.12 7.76
C GLU A 62 30.37 -42.08 8.10
N LEU A 63 29.25 -42.52 8.68
CA LEU A 63 28.18 -41.62 9.13
C LEU A 63 28.61 -40.72 10.30
N VAL A 64 29.46 -41.22 11.21
CA VAL A 64 30.02 -40.41 12.30
C VAL A 64 30.97 -39.34 11.74
N GLU A 65 31.80 -39.68 10.76
CA GLU A 65 32.68 -38.71 10.10
C GLU A 65 31.88 -37.64 9.33
N GLN A 66 30.82 -38.03 8.62
CA GLN A 66 29.90 -37.08 7.96
C GLN A 66 29.20 -36.17 8.98
N ARG A 67 28.76 -36.72 10.12
CA ARG A 67 28.15 -35.92 11.20
C ARG A 67 29.14 -34.93 11.81
N VAL A 68 30.39 -35.32 12.01
CA VAL A 68 31.45 -34.41 12.53
C VAL A 68 31.75 -33.30 11.52
N ALA A 69 31.77 -33.60 10.22
CA ALA A 69 31.92 -32.59 9.18
C ALA A 69 30.72 -31.61 9.13
N LEU A 70 29.50 -32.12 9.32
CA LEU A 70 28.28 -31.31 9.38
C LEU A 70 28.27 -30.40 10.63
N VAL A 71 28.66 -30.92 11.79
CA VAL A 71 28.76 -30.15 13.03
C VAL A 71 29.79 -29.02 12.91
N ARG A 72 30.97 -29.27 12.31
CA ARG A 72 31.96 -28.21 12.03
C ARG A 72 31.43 -27.15 11.07
N SER A 73 30.63 -27.56 10.08
CA SER A 73 30.01 -26.62 9.14
C SER A 73 28.90 -25.79 9.81
N LEU A 74 28.17 -26.38 10.77
CA LEU A 74 27.19 -25.69 11.61
C LEU A 74 27.84 -24.75 12.63
N GLU A 75 28.98 -25.11 13.22
CA GLU A 75 29.77 -24.23 14.09
C GLU A 75 30.28 -23.00 13.31
N GLN A 76 30.73 -23.17 12.07
CA GLN A 76 31.10 -22.06 11.18
C GLN A 76 29.93 -21.17 10.76
N LEU A 77 28.71 -21.73 10.69
CA LEU A 77 27.49 -20.96 10.44
C LEU A 77 27.04 -20.24 11.71
N SER A 78 27.18 -20.84 12.89
CA SER A 78 26.93 -20.21 14.20
C SER A 78 27.85 -19.00 14.43
N GLU A 79 29.14 -19.10 14.10
CA GLU A 79 30.07 -17.96 14.21
C GLU A 79 29.70 -16.82 13.25
N LYS A 80 29.12 -17.15 12.09
CA LYS A 80 28.59 -16.15 11.14
C LYS A 80 27.26 -15.55 11.59
N ASP A 81 26.40 -16.34 12.23
CA ASP A 81 25.15 -15.85 12.83
C ASP A 81 25.46 -14.92 14.01
N ASP A 82 26.47 -15.21 14.84
CA ASP A 82 26.90 -14.32 15.93
C ASP A 82 27.47 -13.00 15.40
N ALA A 83 28.21 -13.04 14.28
CA ALA A 83 28.69 -11.84 13.59
C ALA A 83 27.53 -11.02 12.98
N LEU A 84 26.56 -11.70 12.35
CA LEU A 84 25.37 -11.08 11.78
C LEU A 84 24.47 -10.49 12.88
N GLN A 85 24.34 -11.17 14.02
CA GLN A 85 23.58 -10.70 15.18
C GLN A 85 24.20 -9.42 15.75
N LYS A 86 25.53 -9.33 15.76
CA LYS A 86 26.26 -8.14 16.18
C LYS A 86 26.08 -6.97 15.19
N ASP A 87 26.08 -7.25 13.89
CA ASP A 87 25.78 -6.26 12.85
C ASP A 87 24.31 -5.81 12.92
N ILE A 88 23.38 -6.72 13.24
CA ILE A 88 21.95 -6.41 13.47
C ILE A 88 21.77 -5.58 14.73
N GLU A 89 22.46 -5.88 15.84
CA GLU A 89 22.43 -5.06 17.05
C GLU A 89 23.02 -3.66 16.81
N GLU A 90 24.07 -3.53 15.99
CA GLU A 90 24.62 -2.24 15.59
C GLU A 90 23.63 -1.46 14.69
N LEU A 91 22.95 -2.16 13.78
CA LEU A 91 21.88 -1.58 12.95
C LEU A 91 20.66 -1.18 13.79
N ASP A 92 20.24 -1.97 14.77
CA ASP A 92 19.13 -1.67 15.68
C ASP A 92 19.48 -0.49 16.60
N GLN A 93 20.73 -0.35 17.06
CA GLN A 93 21.16 0.84 17.80
C GLN A 93 21.13 2.10 16.93
N ARG A 94 21.50 1.99 15.65
CA ARG A 94 21.39 3.11 14.69
C ARG A 94 19.93 3.42 14.37
N LEU A 95 19.09 2.40 14.25
CA LEU A 95 17.66 2.52 14.03
C LEU A 95 16.96 3.17 15.24
N ASP A 96 17.33 2.81 16.46
CA ASP A 96 16.85 3.41 17.71
C ASP A 96 17.29 4.88 17.86
N SER A 97 18.47 5.24 17.36
CA SER A 97 18.90 6.64 17.28
C SER A 97 18.02 7.44 16.31
N VAL A 98 17.73 6.87 15.14
CA VAL A 98 16.83 7.46 14.14
C VAL A 98 15.39 7.51 14.66
N PHE A 99 14.92 6.49 15.39
CA PHE A 99 13.61 6.50 16.04
C PHE A 99 13.54 7.51 17.19
N LYS A 100 14.62 7.74 17.95
CA LYS A 100 14.67 8.82 18.95
C LYS A 100 14.62 10.20 18.30
N GLU A 101 15.23 10.39 17.13
CA GLU A 101 15.09 11.62 16.34
C GLU A 101 13.68 11.77 15.75
N GLY A 102 13.10 10.69 15.22
CA GLY A 102 11.72 10.64 14.76
C GLY A 102 10.70 10.88 15.89
N LYS A 103 10.98 10.39 17.11
CA LYS A 103 10.13 10.61 18.29
C LYS A 103 10.28 12.02 18.85
N LYS A 104 11.47 12.64 18.76
CA LYS A 104 11.64 14.10 18.98
C LYS A 104 10.86 14.91 17.95
N PHE A 105 10.75 14.43 16.72
CA PHE A 105 9.95 15.06 15.66
C PHE A 105 8.43 14.83 15.87
N GLU A 106 7.99 13.66 16.33
CA GLU A 106 6.60 13.41 16.75
C GLU A 106 6.23 14.22 17.99
N ASP A 107 7.13 14.34 18.97
CA ASP A 107 6.96 15.20 20.13
C ASP A 107 6.99 16.67 19.72
N PHE A 108 7.77 17.07 18.72
CA PHE A 108 7.72 18.39 18.12
C PHE A 108 6.36 18.65 17.44
N ILE A 109 5.84 17.69 16.66
CA ILE A 109 4.50 17.79 16.04
C ILE A 109 3.39 17.80 17.11
N ARG A 110 3.49 16.99 18.16
CA ARG A 110 2.54 16.98 19.28
C ARG A 110 2.60 18.27 20.10
N LYS A 111 3.79 18.82 20.31
CA LYS A 111 3.98 20.10 21.02
C LYS A 111 3.51 21.27 20.15
N PHE A 112 3.74 21.21 18.84
CA PHE A 112 3.16 22.13 17.86
C PHE A 112 1.63 22.06 17.84
N ASN A 113 1.04 20.86 17.93
CA ASN A 113 -0.41 20.68 18.07
C ASN A 113 -0.96 21.02 19.47
N ALA A 114 -0.11 21.07 20.51
CA ALA A 114 -0.50 21.40 21.89
C ALA A 114 -0.35 22.89 22.20
N ASP A 115 0.56 23.60 21.51
CA ASP A 115 0.70 25.06 21.62
C ASP A 115 -0.49 25.81 20.97
N GLU A 116 -1.39 25.12 20.24
CA GLU A 116 -2.69 25.64 19.76
C GLU A 116 -3.80 25.65 20.84
N GLN A 117 -3.58 25.09 22.03
CA GLN A 117 -4.60 25.07 23.11
C GLN A 117 -4.66 26.33 24.00
N TYR A 118 -4.00 27.42 23.63
CA TYR A 118 -4.09 28.68 24.34
C TYR A 118 -4.57 29.79 23.41
N PHE A 119 -5.89 29.85 23.15
CA PHE A 119 -6.68 31.09 23.04
C PHE A 119 -8.17 30.75 22.89
N GLU A 120 -8.75 30.00 23.84
CA GLU A 120 -10.21 29.97 24.01
C GLU A 120 -10.63 31.18 24.86
N SER A 121 -10.83 32.31 24.18
CA SER A 121 -11.82 33.29 24.64
C SER A 121 -12.82 33.45 23.51
N GLU A 122 -13.95 32.76 23.64
CA GLU A 122 -15.09 32.88 22.74
C GLU A 122 -15.47 34.35 22.55
N PRO A 123 -15.45 34.91 21.33
CA PRO A 123 -16.27 36.06 21.04
C PRO A 123 -17.67 35.54 20.73
N THR A 124 -18.58 35.72 21.68
CA THR A 124 -20.01 35.71 21.40
C THR A 124 -20.32 36.87 20.46
N CYS A 125 -20.73 36.59 19.22
CA CYS A 125 -21.39 37.61 18.39
C CYS A 125 -22.43 36.98 17.46
N GLU A 126 -23.68 37.19 17.87
CA GLU A 126 -24.86 37.58 17.09
C GLU A 126 -25.02 37.05 15.65
N ASP A 127 -26.00 36.15 15.53
CA ASP A 127 -26.94 35.94 14.43
C ASP A 127 -26.76 36.83 13.18
N PHE A 128 -26.00 36.32 12.20
CA PHE A 128 -26.25 36.61 10.80
C PHE A 128 -26.74 35.34 10.11
N SER A 129 -28.05 35.16 10.07
CA SER A 129 -28.68 34.20 9.16
C SER A 129 -28.56 34.68 7.72
N PRO A 130 -28.14 33.80 6.81
CA PRO A 130 -29.00 33.50 5.68
C PRO A 130 -29.32 32.00 5.64
N GLN A 131 -30.35 31.64 4.89
CA GLN A 131 -30.99 30.33 4.82
C GLN A 131 -29.97 29.21 4.52
N VAL A 132 -29.42 28.58 5.57
CA VAL A 132 -28.59 27.37 5.44
C VAL A 132 -29.53 26.20 5.17
N THR A 133 -29.76 25.88 3.90
CA THR A 133 -30.32 24.57 3.51
C THR A 133 -29.35 23.50 3.97
N GLY A 134 -29.79 22.65 4.91
CA GLY A 134 -28.97 21.54 5.39
C GLY A 134 -28.68 20.58 4.23
N SER A 135 -27.40 20.40 3.89
CA SER A 135 -27.00 19.39 2.91
C SER A 135 -27.17 17.99 3.50
N LEU A 136 -27.71 17.08 2.69
CA LEU A 136 -27.90 15.68 3.07
C LEU A 136 -26.65 14.87 2.76
N CYS A 137 -26.12 14.18 3.76
CA CYS A 137 -25.12 13.13 3.56
C CYS A 137 -25.81 11.95 2.84
N LEU A 138 -25.49 11.75 1.56
CA LEU A 138 -26.06 10.70 0.71
C LEU A 138 -25.50 9.32 1.06
N HIS A 139 -24.19 9.25 1.32
CA HIS A 139 -23.53 8.00 1.66
C HIS A 139 -22.32 8.22 2.58
N THR A 140 -21.96 7.19 3.36
CA THR A 140 -20.73 7.17 4.17
C THR A 140 -19.97 5.88 3.87
N PHE A 141 -18.78 6.00 3.31
CA PHE A 141 -17.85 4.90 3.12
C PHE A 141 -17.05 4.68 4.40
N CYS A 142 -17.11 3.45 4.92
CA CYS A 142 -16.39 3.02 6.12
C CYS A 142 -15.56 1.78 5.78
N GLY A 143 -14.26 1.79 6.09
CA GLY A 143 -13.39 0.64 5.85
C GLY A 143 -11.95 0.81 6.30
N HIS A 144 -11.48 2.07 6.39
CA HIS A 144 -10.17 2.35 6.95
C HIS A 144 -10.15 2.21 8.47
N SER A 145 -9.03 1.73 9.02
CA SER A 145 -8.81 1.65 10.48
C SER A 145 -8.11 2.89 11.05
N GLY A 146 -7.79 3.85 10.20
CA GLY A 146 -7.18 5.13 10.55
C GLY A 146 -7.77 6.26 9.69
N GLY A 147 -7.39 7.50 10.02
CA GLY A 147 -7.87 8.69 9.31
C GLY A 147 -7.54 8.67 7.82
N VAL A 148 -8.52 9.04 6.98
CA VAL A 148 -8.37 9.17 5.53
C VAL A 148 -7.70 10.52 5.24
N LEU A 149 -6.63 10.49 4.47
CA LEU A 149 -5.76 11.65 4.23
C LEU A 149 -5.93 12.23 2.83
N SER A 150 -6.27 11.40 1.85
CA SER A 150 -6.46 11.84 0.47
C SER A 150 -7.49 10.98 -0.25
N LEU A 151 -8.19 11.59 -1.18
CA LEU A 151 -9.15 10.96 -2.07
C LEU A 151 -8.90 11.42 -3.51
N ASP A 152 -9.24 10.55 -4.46
CA ASP A 152 -9.31 10.94 -5.87
C ASP A 152 -10.35 10.08 -6.59
N PHE A 153 -10.97 10.64 -7.61
CA PHE A 153 -12.08 10.02 -8.33
C PHE A 153 -11.75 9.90 -9.82
N GLN A 154 -11.92 8.69 -10.34
CA GLN A 154 -11.80 8.41 -11.76
C GLN A 154 -13.19 8.34 -12.41
N PRO A 155 -13.59 9.33 -13.23
CA PRO A 155 -14.94 9.38 -13.80
C PRO A 155 -15.23 8.24 -14.78
N ASP A 156 -14.26 7.87 -15.62
CA ASP A 156 -14.48 6.90 -16.70
C ASP A 156 -14.91 5.52 -16.18
N PHE A 157 -14.38 5.13 -15.02
CA PHE A 157 -14.58 3.80 -14.44
C PHE A 157 -15.45 3.83 -13.18
N ASN A 158 -15.84 5.04 -12.76
CA ASN A 158 -16.60 5.32 -11.57
C ASN A 158 -15.97 4.72 -10.30
N ILE A 159 -14.66 4.91 -10.16
CA ILE A 159 -13.85 4.39 -9.05
C ILE A 159 -13.38 5.54 -8.19
N LEU A 160 -13.60 5.42 -6.88
CA LEU A 160 -13.03 6.31 -5.87
C LEU A 160 -11.83 5.61 -5.22
N ALA A 161 -10.68 6.28 -5.15
CA ALA A 161 -9.52 5.82 -4.40
C ALA A 161 -9.40 6.62 -3.09
N THR A 162 -9.05 5.95 -2.00
CA THR A 162 -8.85 6.58 -0.70
C THR A 162 -7.53 6.12 -0.08
N GLY A 163 -6.68 7.07 0.30
CA GLY A 163 -5.42 6.83 1.02
C GLY A 163 -5.55 7.17 2.50
N SER A 164 -4.99 6.35 3.38
CA SER A 164 -5.15 6.51 4.83
C SER A 164 -3.84 6.37 5.62
N SER A 165 -3.89 6.89 6.84
CA SER A 165 -2.90 6.66 7.90
C SER A 165 -2.79 5.18 8.34
N ASP A 166 -3.74 4.32 7.95
CA ASP A 166 -3.64 2.87 8.15
C ASP A 166 -2.68 2.17 7.16
N LYS A 167 -1.99 2.95 6.31
CA LYS A 167 -0.99 2.51 5.32
C LYS A 167 -1.59 1.78 4.12
N ARG A 168 -2.92 1.82 3.96
CA ARG A 168 -3.63 1.13 2.89
C ARG A 168 -4.23 2.15 1.93
N VAL A 169 -4.47 1.66 0.72
CA VAL A 169 -5.30 2.35 -0.26
C VAL A 169 -6.52 1.48 -0.55
N LEU A 170 -7.70 2.06 -0.46
CA LEU A 170 -8.95 1.37 -0.77
C LEU A 170 -9.52 1.90 -2.09
N LEU A 171 -10.03 0.99 -2.91
CA LEU A 171 -10.74 1.30 -4.14
C LEU A 171 -12.21 0.98 -3.96
N TRP A 172 -13.08 1.94 -4.27
CA TRP A 172 -14.51 1.84 -4.11
C TRP A 172 -15.20 2.00 -5.45
N ASN A 173 -16.24 1.21 -5.69
CA ASN A 173 -17.16 1.43 -6.78
C ASN A 173 -18.14 2.51 -6.33
N PHE A 174 -18.15 3.63 -7.03
CA PHE A 174 -18.92 4.79 -6.65
C PHE A 174 -20.41 4.65 -7.03
N SER A 175 -20.78 3.83 -8.02
CA SER A 175 -22.18 3.57 -8.38
C SER A 175 -22.93 2.79 -7.30
N ASN A 176 -22.29 1.76 -6.75
CA ASN A 176 -22.93 0.83 -5.81
C ASN A 176 -22.42 0.99 -4.37
N ASN A 177 -21.49 1.93 -4.14
CA ASN A 177 -20.86 2.24 -2.87
C ASN A 177 -20.15 1.07 -2.18
N ARG A 178 -19.60 0.12 -2.95
CA ARG A 178 -18.93 -1.06 -2.41
C ARG A 178 -17.42 -0.96 -2.54
N LEU A 179 -16.72 -1.53 -1.55
CA LEU A 179 -15.29 -1.76 -1.61
C LEU A 179 -14.97 -2.79 -2.70
N ILE A 180 -14.14 -2.41 -3.66
CA ILE A 180 -13.66 -3.27 -4.75
C ILE A 180 -12.36 -3.97 -4.34
N ALA A 181 -11.39 -3.22 -3.81
CA ALA A 181 -10.08 -3.75 -3.49
C ALA A 181 -9.34 -2.97 -2.40
N MET A 182 -8.36 -3.66 -1.84
CA MET A 182 -7.43 -3.14 -0.83
C MET A 182 -6.01 -3.31 -1.37
N LEU A 183 -5.30 -2.19 -1.52
CA LEU A 183 -3.92 -2.15 -1.95
C LEU A 183 -3.00 -2.05 -0.73
N TYR A 184 -1.98 -2.88 -0.70
CA TYR A 184 -1.03 -3.07 0.40
C TYR A 184 0.38 -2.96 -0.16
N GLY A 185 1.26 -2.24 0.52
CA GLY A 185 2.64 -2.08 0.05
C GLY A 185 3.42 -0.99 0.75
N HIS A 186 2.74 0.10 1.10
CA HIS A 186 3.36 1.19 1.85
C HIS A 186 3.65 0.79 3.30
N THR A 187 4.78 1.27 3.82
CA THR A 187 5.17 1.04 5.22
C THR A 187 4.83 2.22 6.13
N GLY A 188 4.46 3.37 5.54
CA GLY A 188 4.03 4.60 6.21
C GLY A 188 2.62 5.03 5.81
N TRP A 189 2.17 6.17 6.33
CA TRP A 189 0.86 6.74 6.00
C TRP A 189 0.77 7.07 4.51
N VAL A 190 -0.36 6.79 3.88
CA VAL A 190 -0.58 7.20 2.48
C VAL A 190 -1.15 8.60 2.49
N HIS A 191 -0.33 9.58 2.13
CA HIS A 191 -0.68 10.99 2.18
C HIS A 191 -1.43 11.47 0.94
N SER A 192 -1.18 10.85 -0.21
CA SER A 192 -1.77 11.27 -1.47
C SER A 192 -2.08 10.09 -2.38
N VAL A 193 -3.23 10.15 -3.04
CA VAL A 193 -3.64 9.25 -4.11
C VAL A 193 -3.95 10.09 -5.35
N PHE A 194 -3.60 9.60 -6.54
CA PHE A 194 -3.85 10.30 -7.80
C PHE A 194 -4.06 9.30 -8.94
N PHE A 195 -5.15 9.42 -9.67
CA PHE A 195 -5.43 8.67 -10.88
C PHE A 195 -4.76 9.32 -12.10
N ALA A 196 -3.90 8.56 -12.74
CA ALA A 196 -3.20 8.91 -13.96
C ALA A 196 -3.59 7.93 -15.08
N ASP A 197 -4.79 8.12 -15.64
CA ASP A 197 -5.38 7.29 -16.69
C ASP A 197 -5.48 5.82 -16.27
N ARG A 198 -4.62 4.94 -16.79
CA ARG A 198 -4.57 3.52 -16.40
C ARG A 198 -3.82 3.26 -15.09
N PHE A 199 -3.09 4.24 -14.58
CA PHE A 199 -2.29 4.09 -13.36
C PHE A 199 -2.96 4.76 -12.17
N LEU A 200 -2.83 4.16 -11.00
CA LEU A 200 -3.00 4.87 -9.74
C LEU A 200 -1.62 5.14 -9.15
N ALA A 201 -1.33 6.38 -8.77
CA ALA A 201 -0.13 6.76 -8.07
C ALA A 201 -0.46 7.01 -6.60
N THR A 202 0.37 6.50 -5.69
CA THR A 202 0.16 6.64 -4.24
C THR A 202 1.45 7.08 -3.57
N GLY A 203 1.39 8.19 -2.83
CA GLY A 203 2.52 8.83 -2.16
C GLY A 203 2.44 8.62 -0.66
N SER A 204 3.55 8.24 -0.03
CA SER A 204 3.55 7.86 1.38
C SER A 204 4.65 8.53 2.21
N GLY A 205 4.40 8.57 3.52
CA GLY A 205 5.38 8.93 4.55
C GLY A 205 6.59 7.99 4.60
N ASP A 206 6.56 6.84 3.92
CA ASP A 206 7.73 5.96 3.74
C ASP A 206 8.75 6.47 2.70
N CYS A 207 8.58 7.70 2.20
CA CYS A 207 9.42 8.36 1.19
C CYS A 207 9.35 7.71 -0.20
N THR A 208 8.37 6.84 -0.44
CA THR A 208 8.19 6.17 -1.73
C THR A 208 6.89 6.56 -2.41
N ILE A 209 6.86 6.35 -3.72
CA ILE A 209 5.65 6.42 -4.54
C ILE A 209 5.41 5.04 -5.11
N CYS A 210 4.21 4.49 -4.94
CA CYS A 210 3.82 3.27 -5.63
C CYS A 210 2.96 3.62 -6.85
N LEU A 211 3.27 3.02 -8.00
CA LEU A 211 2.44 3.04 -9.19
C LEU A 211 1.75 1.69 -9.33
N TRP A 212 0.44 1.72 -9.45
CA TRP A 212 -0.42 0.56 -9.58
C TRP A 212 -1.01 0.54 -10.98
N ASP A 213 -0.73 -0.49 -11.76
CA ASP A 213 -1.32 -0.67 -13.08
C ASP A 213 -2.75 -1.22 -12.94
N LEU A 214 -3.74 -0.40 -13.27
CA LEU A 214 -5.16 -0.75 -13.20
C LEU A 214 -5.71 -1.29 -14.52
N SER A 215 -4.87 -1.58 -15.52
CA SER A 215 -5.31 -2.11 -16.83
C SER A 215 -6.16 -3.39 -16.70
N SER A 216 -5.84 -4.24 -15.73
CA SER A 216 -6.61 -5.48 -15.48
C SER A 216 -7.92 -5.22 -14.75
N LEU A 217 -7.94 -4.25 -13.84
CA LEU A 217 -9.18 -3.76 -13.24
C LEU A 217 -10.09 -3.18 -14.32
N GLN A 218 -9.51 -2.43 -15.27
CA GLN A 218 -10.27 -1.83 -16.35
C GLN A 218 -10.97 -2.86 -17.23
N LYS A 219 -10.25 -3.91 -17.61
CA LYS A 219 -10.84 -5.03 -18.34
C LYS A 219 -11.98 -5.69 -17.56
N CYS A 220 -11.91 -5.75 -16.23
CA CYS A 220 -13.00 -6.29 -15.40
C CYS A 220 -14.22 -5.35 -15.38
N VAL A 221 -14.00 -4.02 -15.35
CA VAL A 221 -15.06 -2.99 -15.49
C VAL A 221 -15.76 -3.14 -16.84
N ASP A 222 -14.99 -3.14 -17.94
CA ASP A 222 -15.53 -3.21 -19.30
C ASP A 222 -16.35 -4.48 -19.56
N ASN A 223 -15.95 -5.59 -18.93
CA ASN A 223 -16.66 -6.87 -19.04
C ASN A 223 -17.87 -6.99 -18.08
N GLY A 224 -18.17 -5.96 -17.28
CA GLY A 224 -19.28 -5.95 -16.32
C GLY A 224 -19.10 -6.92 -15.16
N LYS A 225 -17.86 -7.31 -14.82
CA LYS A 225 -17.55 -8.37 -13.84
C LYS A 225 -17.17 -7.89 -12.45
N LEU A 226 -17.18 -6.57 -12.21
CA LEU A 226 -16.66 -5.96 -10.98
C LEU A 226 -17.26 -6.51 -9.68
N ASP A 227 -18.51 -6.97 -9.71
CA ASP A 227 -19.26 -7.47 -8.55
C ASP A 227 -19.11 -8.98 -8.29
N SER A 228 -18.38 -9.72 -9.14
CA SER A 228 -18.17 -11.15 -8.93
C SER A 228 -16.98 -11.39 -8.00
N SER A 229 -17.24 -11.96 -6.83
CA SER A 229 -16.26 -12.23 -5.76
C SER A 229 -15.14 -13.23 -6.12
N TYR A 230 -14.93 -13.53 -7.41
CA TYR A 230 -14.09 -14.60 -7.92
C TYR A 230 -12.89 -14.14 -8.75
N ASP A 231 -12.75 -12.84 -9.02
CA ASP A 231 -11.69 -12.32 -9.87
C ASP A 231 -10.41 -11.99 -9.06
N ILE A 232 -9.88 -12.98 -8.35
CA ILE A 232 -8.62 -12.92 -7.56
C ILE A 232 -7.39 -12.57 -8.45
N ASN A 233 -7.53 -12.76 -9.77
CA ASN A 233 -6.45 -12.59 -10.72
C ASN A 233 -6.02 -11.12 -10.89
N TRP A 234 -6.97 -10.19 -11.06
CA TRP A 234 -6.59 -8.79 -11.31
C TRP A 234 -6.01 -8.14 -10.06
N GLN A 235 -6.55 -8.41 -8.85
CA GLN A 235 -5.98 -7.85 -7.61
C GLN A 235 -4.53 -8.30 -7.46
N SER A 236 -4.29 -9.61 -7.63
CA SER A 236 -2.93 -10.17 -7.58
C SER A 236 -2.02 -9.58 -8.65
N GLU A 237 -2.55 -9.27 -9.84
CA GLU A 237 -1.81 -8.66 -10.94
C GLU A 237 -1.47 -7.18 -10.66
N VAL A 238 -2.39 -6.40 -10.10
CA VAL A 238 -2.14 -5.02 -9.64
C VAL A 238 -0.99 -4.99 -8.61
N HIS A 239 -0.99 -5.93 -7.65
CA HIS A 239 0.09 -6.05 -6.68
C HIS A 239 1.41 -6.51 -7.31
N ARG A 240 1.35 -7.43 -8.29
CA ARG A 240 2.53 -7.96 -9.00
C ARG A 240 3.19 -6.91 -9.89
N ASN A 241 2.39 -6.09 -10.57
CA ASN A 241 2.85 -5.07 -11.49
C ASN A 241 3.13 -3.73 -10.79
N ARG A 242 3.05 -3.70 -9.46
CA ARG A 242 3.36 -2.52 -8.66
C ARG A 242 4.81 -2.09 -8.88
N GLN A 243 4.99 -0.87 -9.37
CA GLN A 243 6.29 -0.24 -9.45
C GLN A 243 6.49 0.69 -8.25
N VAL A 244 7.70 0.67 -7.66
CA VAL A 244 8.05 1.54 -6.53
C VAL A 244 9.09 2.55 -6.99
N LEU A 245 8.71 3.82 -7.00
CA LEU A 245 9.61 4.93 -7.31
C LEU A 245 10.29 5.40 -6.02
N ARG A 246 11.62 5.53 -6.08
CA ARG A 246 12.46 5.97 -4.96
C ARG A 246 13.32 7.14 -5.42
N GLY A 247 13.44 8.17 -4.59
CA GLY A 247 14.24 9.36 -4.89
C GLY A 247 13.99 10.52 -3.93
N HIS A 248 12.82 10.57 -3.29
CA HIS A 248 12.56 11.49 -2.19
C HIS A 248 13.25 11.07 -0.90
N HIS A 249 13.65 12.06 -0.10
CA HIS A 249 14.37 11.84 1.17
C HIS A 249 13.50 12.10 2.40
N ALA A 250 12.23 12.43 2.20
CA ALA A 250 11.20 12.56 3.23
C ALA A 250 9.84 12.15 2.64
N GLY A 251 8.82 12.10 3.49
CA GLY A 251 7.47 11.68 3.11
C GLY A 251 6.94 12.43 1.88
N VAL A 252 6.34 11.69 0.94
CA VAL A 252 5.66 12.26 -0.22
C VAL A 252 4.29 12.72 0.24
N SER A 253 4.04 14.02 0.16
CA SER A 253 2.83 14.66 0.71
C SER A 253 1.72 14.82 -0.32
N THR A 254 2.08 15.02 -1.59
CA THR A 254 1.13 15.33 -2.66
C THR A 254 1.62 14.76 -3.99
N LEU A 255 0.67 14.29 -4.79
CA LEU A 255 0.88 13.79 -6.13
C LEU A 255 -0.09 14.49 -7.07
N HIS A 256 0.38 14.78 -8.27
CA HIS A 256 -0.47 15.25 -9.35
C HIS A 256 0.21 14.94 -10.68
N GLY A 257 -0.53 14.86 -11.77
CA GLY A 257 0.05 14.54 -13.07
C GLY A 257 -0.71 15.16 -14.21
N ASP A 258 -0.11 15.06 -15.38
CA ASP A 258 -0.74 15.40 -16.64
C ASP A 258 -0.94 14.12 -17.44
N LEU A 259 -2.22 13.78 -17.65
CA LEU A 259 -2.67 12.61 -18.39
C LEU A 259 -2.13 12.60 -19.83
N SER A 260 -1.89 13.78 -20.42
CA SER A 260 -1.46 13.91 -21.81
C SER A 260 0.03 13.64 -22.02
N THR A 261 0.85 13.70 -20.96
CA THR A 261 2.31 13.60 -21.05
C THR A 261 2.90 12.39 -20.31
N HIS A 262 2.06 11.46 -19.82
CA HIS A 262 2.47 10.29 -19.01
C HIS A 262 3.47 10.65 -17.90
N THR A 263 3.33 11.86 -17.36
CA THR A 263 4.25 12.44 -16.40
C THR A 263 3.55 12.57 -15.07
N LEU A 264 4.20 12.07 -14.02
CA LEU A 264 3.78 12.27 -12.64
C LEU A 264 4.67 13.29 -11.96
N MET A 265 4.05 14.19 -11.22
CA MET A 265 4.70 15.13 -10.33
C MET A 265 4.46 14.69 -8.88
N SER A 266 5.50 14.78 -8.07
CA SER A 266 5.39 14.51 -6.63
C SER A 266 5.99 15.64 -5.83
N GLY A 267 5.27 16.04 -4.79
CA GLY A 267 5.73 16.94 -3.77
C GLY A 267 6.10 16.18 -2.51
N SER A 268 7.22 16.56 -1.90
CA SER A 268 7.69 15.92 -0.68
C SER A 268 8.01 16.94 0.41
N LEU A 269 7.96 16.47 1.64
CA LEU A 269 8.46 17.18 2.81
C LEU A 269 9.98 17.44 2.75
N ASP A 270 10.69 16.84 1.77
CA ASP A 270 12.11 17.12 1.49
C ASP A 270 12.34 18.45 0.74
N LYS A 271 11.27 19.25 0.59
CA LYS A 271 11.25 20.59 -0.02
C LYS A 271 11.41 20.59 -1.54
N THR A 272 11.31 19.42 -2.17
CA THR A 272 11.48 19.27 -3.61
C THR A 272 10.20 18.82 -4.29
N ILE A 273 10.12 19.16 -5.57
CA ILE A 273 9.15 18.61 -6.50
C ILE A 273 9.92 17.72 -7.47
N ALA A 274 9.57 16.44 -7.57
CA ALA A 274 10.16 15.53 -8.53
C ALA A 274 9.19 15.28 -9.70
N GLN A 275 9.75 15.18 -10.90
CA GLN A 275 9.05 14.71 -12.10
C GLN A 275 9.46 13.26 -12.38
N TRP A 276 8.49 12.43 -12.70
CA TRP A 276 8.67 11.01 -13.01
C TRP A 276 8.09 10.69 -14.37
N ASP A 277 8.82 9.84 -15.12
CA ASP A 277 8.30 9.16 -16.29
C ASP A 277 7.56 7.90 -15.80
N MET A 278 6.25 7.84 -16.04
CA MET A 278 5.40 6.75 -15.54
C MET A 278 5.62 5.42 -16.25
N GLU A 279 6.10 5.45 -17.50
CA GLU A 279 6.35 4.23 -18.27
C GLU A 279 7.67 3.59 -17.89
N LYS A 280 8.71 4.41 -17.70
CA LYS A 280 10.04 3.94 -17.28
C LYS A 280 10.16 3.81 -15.76
N GLY A 281 9.31 4.51 -15.02
CA GLY A 281 9.41 4.71 -13.57
C GLY A 281 10.75 5.31 -13.15
N THR A 282 11.27 6.22 -13.96
CA THR A 282 12.53 6.91 -13.69
C THR A 282 12.26 8.37 -13.33
N GLN A 283 13.06 8.89 -12.40
CA GLN A 283 13.07 10.31 -12.07
C GLN A 283 13.67 11.11 -13.23
N VAL A 284 12.90 12.06 -13.78
CA VAL A 284 13.29 12.89 -14.92
C VAL A 284 13.93 14.19 -14.46
N ALA A 285 13.35 14.85 -13.48
CA ALA A 285 13.80 16.15 -13.00
C ALA A 285 13.47 16.37 -11.53
N VAL A 286 14.20 17.30 -10.90
CA VAL A 286 13.96 17.77 -9.54
C VAL A 286 13.96 19.28 -9.54
N MET A 287 12.85 19.88 -9.13
CA MET A 287 12.72 21.31 -8.92
C MET A 287 12.90 21.62 -7.43
N LYS A 288 13.81 22.55 -7.15
CA LYS A 288 14.16 22.99 -5.80
C LYS A 288 13.94 24.48 -5.68
N GLY A 289 13.45 24.93 -4.53
CA GLY A 289 13.33 26.36 -4.24
C GLY A 289 12.50 26.69 -3.01
N HIS A 290 11.60 25.82 -2.58
CA HIS A 290 10.92 25.97 -1.30
C HIS A 290 11.89 25.82 -0.13
N GLU A 291 11.65 26.58 0.94
CA GLU A 291 12.43 26.54 2.17
C GLU A 291 11.82 25.61 3.23
N GLY A 292 10.55 25.24 3.03
CA GLY A 292 9.75 24.33 3.85
C GLY A 292 9.31 23.09 3.08
N GLY A 293 8.70 22.15 3.78
CA GLY A 293 8.16 20.94 3.16
C GLY A 293 7.02 21.29 2.21
N LEU A 294 6.88 20.55 1.10
CA LEU A 294 5.74 20.73 0.22
C LEU A 294 4.51 20.08 0.86
N LEU A 295 3.35 20.73 0.77
CA LEU A 295 2.11 20.22 1.37
C LEU A 295 1.05 19.94 0.31
N THR A 296 1.01 20.75 -0.74
CA THR A 296 -0.01 20.64 -1.79
C THR A 296 0.58 21.06 -3.14
N MET A 297 0.08 20.46 -4.21
CA MET A 297 0.43 20.83 -5.57
C MET A 297 -0.72 20.53 -6.52
N GLN A 298 -0.75 21.26 -7.63
CA GLN A 298 -1.59 20.95 -8.76
C GLN A 298 -0.81 21.23 -10.05
N THR A 299 -1.09 20.47 -11.10
CA THR A 299 -0.53 20.70 -12.44
C THR A 299 -1.61 21.08 -13.43
N TRP A 300 -1.30 22.00 -14.34
CA TRP A 300 -2.13 22.34 -15.47
C TRP A 300 -1.26 22.60 -16.68
N GLN A 301 -1.41 21.80 -17.73
CA GLN A 301 -0.59 21.90 -18.95
C GLN A 301 0.91 21.88 -18.61
N TYR A 302 1.63 22.98 -18.88
CA TYR A 302 3.05 23.13 -18.62
C TYR A 302 3.36 23.86 -17.29
N ALA A 303 2.37 24.09 -16.44
CA ALA A 303 2.53 24.77 -15.17
C ALA A 303 2.34 23.82 -13.97
N VAL A 304 3.13 24.03 -12.93
CA VAL A 304 2.88 23.47 -11.59
C VAL A 304 2.72 24.61 -10.61
N VAL A 305 1.69 24.56 -9.79
CA VAL A 305 1.56 25.43 -8.63
C VAL A 305 1.74 24.59 -7.38
N SER A 306 2.57 25.06 -6.44
CA SER A 306 2.90 24.33 -5.22
C SER A 306 2.81 25.19 -3.98
N GLY A 307 2.23 24.66 -2.92
CA GLY A 307 2.09 25.28 -1.61
C GLY A 307 2.94 24.56 -0.58
N SER A 308 3.57 25.32 0.31
CA SER A 308 4.54 24.81 1.25
C SER A 308 4.30 25.31 2.68
N SER A 309 4.92 24.62 3.63
CA SER A 309 5.03 25.06 5.02
C SER A 309 5.90 26.32 5.20
N ASP A 310 6.55 26.84 4.14
CA ASP A 310 7.27 28.12 4.16
C ASP A 310 6.39 29.35 3.92
N SER A 311 5.07 29.17 3.95
CA SER A 311 4.07 30.22 3.72
C SER A 311 4.08 30.82 2.32
N THR A 312 4.78 30.18 1.37
CA THR A 312 4.80 30.60 -0.03
C THR A 312 4.07 29.63 -0.93
N ILE A 313 3.52 30.20 -2.00
CA ILE A 313 3.04 29.45 -3.16
C ILE A 313 4.00 29.75 -4.30
N ARG A 314 4.33 28.75 -5.11
CA ARG A 314 5.23 28.91 -6.24
C ARG A 314 4.61 28.39 -7.51
N LEU A 315 4.76 29.16 -8.58
CA LEU A 315 4.46 28.75 -9.95
C LEU A 315 5.75 28.35 -10.64
N TRP A 316 5.75 27.15 -11.20
CA TRP A 316 6.87 26.54 -11.90
C TRP A 316 6.49 26.30 -13.35
N ASP A 317 7.43 26.53 -14.25
CA ASP A 317 7.29 26.10 -15.64
C ASP A 317 7.92 24.71 -15.81
N LEU A 318 7.13 23.75 -16.27
CA LEU A 318 7.56 22.38 -16.53
C LEU A 318 8.52 22.28 -17.71
N ARG A 319 8.64 23.29 -18.59
CA ARG A 319 9.63 23.23 -19.67
C ARG A 319 11.01 23.69 -19.20
N SER A 320 11.10 24.86 -18.58
CA SER A 320 12.35 25.41 -18.05
C SER A 320 12.79 24.77 -16.73
N LYS A 321 11.86 24.18 -15.96
CA LYS A 321 12.07 23.71 -14.58
C LYS A 321 12.40 24.82 -13.59
N GLU A 322 12.12 26.06 -13.96
CA GLU A 322 12.39 27.23 -13.15
C GLU A 322 11.14 27.72 -12.43
N CYS A 323 11.35 28.29 -11.24
CA CYS A 323 10.31 29.01 -10.52
C CYS A 323 10.07 30.34 -11.22
N GLN A 324 8.91 30.45 -11.87
CA GLN A 324 8.49 31.66 -12.59
C GLN A 324 7.99 32.73 -11.62
N ARG A 325 7.34 32.30 -10.53
CA ARG A 325 6.76 33.23 -9.55
C ARG A 325 6.68 32.63 -8.16
N VAL A 326 6.80 33.53 -7.18
CA VAL A 326 6.53 33.28 -5.77
C VAL A 326 5.40 34.21 -5.32
N PHE A 327 4.29 33.64 -4.86
CA PHE A 327 3.19 34.38 -4.25
C PHE A 327 3.46 34.45 -2.74
N ARG A 328 3.46 35.67 -2.20
CA ARG A 328 3.71 35.96 -0.79
C ARG A 328 2.51 36.72 -0.23
N GLY A 329 2.00 36.29 0.90
CA GLY A 329 0.87 36.94 1.58
C GLY A 329 0.27 36.08 2.69
N HIS A 330 0.37 34.76 2.61
CA HIS A 330 0.08 33.88 3.75
C HIS A 330 1.15 34.04 4.83
N THR A 331 0.72 33.90 6.09
CA THR A 331 1.58 33.91 7.28
C THR A 331 1.70 32.53 7.93
N GLY A 332 0.91 31.56 7.45
CA GLY A 332 0.88 30.17 7.90
C GLY A 332 1.29 29.19 6.80
N SER A 333 1.23 27.89 7.09
CA SER A 333 1.50 26.84 6.11
C SER A 333 0.35 26.73 5.11
N VAL A 334 0.67 26.66 3.81
CA VAL A 334 -0.36 26.49 2.77
C VAL A 334 -0.73 25.01 2.67
N HIS A 335 -1.93 24.64 3.09
CA HIS A 335 -2.36 23.25 3.21
C HIS A 335 -3.07 22.72 1.96
N SER A 336 -3.79 23.58 1.26
CA SER A 336 -4.54 23.20 0.07
C SER A 336 -4.51 24.34 -0.93
N LEU A 337 -4.42 23.99 -2.21
CA LEU A 337 -4.49 24.94 -3.30
C LEU A 337 -5.22 24.29 -4.46
N GLN A 338 -5.87 25.13 -5.26
CA GLN A 338 -6.35 24.76 -6.56
C GLN A 338 -6.27 25.99 -7.47
N PHE A 339 -6.09 25.79 -8.77
CA PHE A 339 -6.02 26.85 -9.75
C PHE A 339 -6.65 26.45 -11.08
N ASP A 340 -7.10 27.46 -11.83
CA ASP A 340 -7.62 27.35 -13.20
C ASP A 340 -6.74 28.17 -14.17
N GLU A 341 -7.24 28.58 -15.33
CA GLU A 341 -6.45 29.36 -16.30
C GLU A 341 -6.07 30.78 -15.82
N ALA A 342 -6.77 31.35 -14.83
CA ALA A 342 -6.61 32.74 -14.41
C ALA A 342 -6.55 32.94 -12.88
N LYS A 343 -7.25 32.11 -12.11
CA LYS A 343 -7.44 32.22 -10.67
C LYS A 343 -6.68 31.10 -9.96
N LEU A 344 -6.11 31.44 -8.82
CA LEU A 344 -5.55 30.51 -7.85
C LEU A 344 -6.27 30.75 -6.53
N VAL A 345 -6.74 29.68 -5.88
CA VAL A 345 -7.31 29.72 -4.54
C VAL A 345 -6.39 28.93 -3.62
N SER A 346 -6.04 29.49 -2.47
CA SER A 346 -5.19 28.83 -1.49
C SER A 346 -5.74 28.94 -0.08
N ALA A 347 -5.67 27.83 0.65
CA ALA A 347 -6.04 27.73 2.05
C ALA A 347 -4.79 27.52 2.91
N SER A 348 -4.75 28.22 4.04
CA SER A 348 -3.59 28.24 4.93
C SER A 348 -3.97 28.02 6.40
N SER A 349 -2.96 27.65 7.19
CA SER A 349 -3.07 27.56 8.65
C SER A 349 -3.20 28.92 9.33
N ASP A 350 -3.09 30.04 8.59
CA ASP A 350 -3.32 31.39 9.10
C ASP A 350 -4.80 31.79 9.18
N HIS A 351 -5.71 30.82 9.02
CA HIS A 351 -7.16 31.02 9.02
C HIS A 351 -7.65 31.89 7.86
N THR A 352 -6.89 31.99 6.77
CA THR A 352 -7.32 32.70 5.56
C THR A 352 -7.38 31.80 4.33
N VAL A 353 -8.32 32.12 3.45
CA VAL A 353 -8.34 31.65 2.06
C VAL A 353 -8.11 32.83 1.15
N LYS A 354 -7.05 32.78 0.36
CA LYS A 354 -6.66 33.86 -0.54
C LYS A 354 -6.94 33.50 -1.98
N LEU A 355 -7.46 34.47 -2.73
CA LEU A 355 -7.65 34.38 -4.16
C LEU A 355 -6.63 35.25 -4.88
N TRP A 356 -5.93 34.65 -5.83
CA TRP A 356 -4.81 35.25 -6.54
C TRP A 356 -5.06 35.28 -8.03
N ASP A 357 -4.63 36.35 -8.67
CA ASP A 357 -4.50 36.38 -10.12
C ASP A 357 -3.19 35.70 -10.51
N LEU A 358 -3.29 34.61 -11.28
CA LEU A 358 -2.14 33.82 -11.73
C LEU A 358 -1.20 34.59 -12.65
N ARG A 359 -1.69 35.59 -13.40
CA ARG A 359 -0.93 36.34 -14.39
C ARG A 359 -0.09 37.43 -13.77
N ASN A 360 -0.58 38.11 -12.72
CA ASN A 360 0.16 39.18 -12.06
C ASN A 360 0.72 38.81 -10.67
N GLY A 361 0.21 37.76 -10.02
CA GLY A 361 0.68 37.30 -8.72
C GLY A 361 0.05 38.00 -7.52
N GLN A 362 -0.94 38.85 -7.74
CA GLN A 362 -1.56 39.65 -6.69
C GLN A 362 -2.73 38.91 -6.07
N CYS A 363 -2.81 38.98 -4.74
CA CYS A 363 -4.01 38.62 -3.99
C CYS A 363 -5.05 39.70 -4.24
N TYR A 364 -6.22 39.34 -4.75
CA TYR A 364 -7.30 40.29 -5.01
C TYR A 364 -8.45 40.16 -3.99
N GLU A 365 -8.60 38.98 -3.37
CA GLU A 365 -9.56 38.75 -2.29
C GLU A 365 -8.97 37.90 -1.17
N ASP A 366 -9.41 38.16 0.07
CA ASP A 366 -8.96 37.51 1.28
C ASP A 366 -10.14 37.17 2.19
N LEU A 367 -10.38 35.88 2.39
CA LEU A 367 -11.50 35.36 3.16
C LEU A 367 -11.00 34.86 4.51
N SER A 368 -11.34 35.56 5.58
CA SER A 368 -11.06 35.12 6.95
C SER A 368 -12.04 34.04 7.38
N LEU A 369 -11.52 32.93 7.87
CA LEU A 369 -12.27 31.79 8.39
C LEU A 369 -12.22 31.75 9.92
N GLU A 370 -13.19 31.06 10.52
CA GLU A 370 -13.24 30.80 11.97
C GLU A 370 -12.13 29.84 12.44
N GLY A 371 -11.49 29.11 11.52
CA GLY A 371 -10.49 28.09 11.82
C GLY A 371 -9.61 27.75 10.61
N ALA A 372 -8.59 26.94 10.84
CA ALA A 372 -7.65 26.56 9.78
C ALA A 372 -8.33 25.64 8.75
N SER A 373 -8.13 25.95 7.47
CA SER A 373 -8.64 25.13 6.38
C SER A 373 -7.55 24.21 5.85
N ARG A 374 -7.86 22.90 5.79
CA ARG A 374 -6.90 21.84 5.40
C ARG A 374 -7.10 21.31 3.99
N ALA A 375 -8.30 21.50 3.46
CA ALA A 375 -8.75 21.06 2.16
C ALA A 375 -9.70 22.09 1.57
N LEU A 376 -9.54 22.33 0.27
CA LEU A 376 -10.42 23.15 -0.54
C LEU A 376 -10.68 22.46 -1.87
N CYS A 377 -11.83 22.73 -2.46
CA CYS A 377 -12.07 22.52 -3.88
C CYS A 377 -12.95 23.64 -4.42
N PHE A 378 -12.73 24.05 -5.66
CA PHE A 378 -13.55 25.05 -6.33
C PHE A 378 -13.84 24.66 -7.77
N ASP A 379 -14.91 25.24 -8.27
CA ASP A 379 -15.36 25.25 -9.65
C ASP A 379 -15.82 26.68 -10.01
N GLU A 380 -16.32 26.91 -11.22
CA GLU A 380 -16.69 28.25 -11.70
C GLU A 380 -17.61 29.01 -10.73
N ASP A 381 -18.62 28.33 -10.16
CA ASP A 381 -19.66 28.93 -9.32
C ASP A 381 -19.50 28.67 -7.82
N LEU A 382 -18.73 27.65 -7.43
CA LEU A 382 -18.77 27.07 -6.09
C LEU A 382 -17.37 26.88 -5.52
N LEU A 383 -17.16 27.35 -4.30
CA LEU A 383 -15.98 27.07 -3.49
C LEU A 383 -16.37 26.31 -2.23
N VAL A 384 -15.85 25.11 -2.05
CA VAL A 384 -16.06 24.30 -0.86
C VAL A 384 -14.77 24.23 -0.05
N LEU A 385 -14.88 24.57 1.23
CA LEU A 385 -13.76 24.67 2.16
C LEU A 385 -14.02 23.79 3.38
N SER A 386 -12.97 23.12 3.85
CA SER A 386 -12.97 22.52 5.19
C SER A 386 -12.68 23.58 6.24
N CYS A 387 -13.35 23.49 7.37
CA CYS A 387 -12.98 24.22 8.59
C CYS A 387 -13.19 23.25 9.75
N GLU A 388 -12.08 22.73 10.27
CA GLU A 388 -12.07 21.63 11.22
C GLU A 388 -12.90 20.43 10.73
N LYS A 389 -14.00 20.11 11.43
CA LYS A 389 -14.91 18.98 11.16
C LYS A 389 -16.05 19.30 10.19
N ASN A 390 -16.23 20.58 9.84
CA ASN A 390 -17.32 21.02 8.98
C ASN A 390 -16.80 21.36 7.59
N LEU A 391 -17.72 21.32 6.62
CA LEU A 391 -17.49 21.90 5.30
C LEU A 391 -18.40 23.10 5.12
N TYR A 392 -17.94 24.07 4.36
CA TYR A 392 -18.68 25.27 4.00
C TYR A 392 -18.62 25.46 2.49
N ALA A 393 -19.76 25.68 1.85
CA ALA A 393 -19.83 26.09 0.45
C ALA A 393 -20.07 27.59 0.36
N TYR A 394 -19.30 28.22 -0.51
CA TYR A 394 -19.33 29.63 -0.84
C TYR A 394 -19.64 29.80 -2.31
N ASP A 395 -20.40 30.84 -2.60
CA ASP A 395 -20.64 31.32 -3.95
C ASP A 395 -19.40 32.05 -4.47
N MET A 396 -18.91 31.71 -5.66
CA MET A 396 -17.68 32.31 -6.20
C MET A 396 -17.84 33.74 -6.73
N ASP A 397 -19.07 34.19 -6.96
CA ASP A 397 -19.36 35.56 -7.43
C ASP A 397 -19.51 36.54 -6.27
N THR A 398 -20.17 36.11 -5.19
CA THR A 398 -20.49 36.96 -4.03
C THR A 398 -19.61 36.70 -2.81
N TYR A 399 -18.84 35.60 -2.81
CA TYR A 399 -18.05 35.10 -1.68
C TYR A 399 -18.87 34.90 -0.40
N GLN A 400 -20.19 34.73 -0.53
CA GLN A 400 -21.08 34.48 0.59
C GLN A 400 -21.26 32.98 0.84
N ARG A 401 -21.30 32.61 2.13
CA ARG A 401 -21.56 31.24 2.56
C ARG A 401 -22.99 30.84 2.23
N GLN A 402 -23.15 29.85 1.36
CA GLN A 402 -24.45 29.30 0.98
C GLN A 402 -24.84 28.11 1.85
N MET A 403 -23.93 27.16 2.04
CA MET A 403 -24.23 25.90 2.71
C MET A 403 -23.21 25.51 3.76
N ARG A 404 -23.67 24.71 4.72
CA ARG A 404 -22.84 24.07 5.75
C ARG A 404 -23.13 22.58 5.77
N PHE A 405 -22.08 21.79 5.65
CA PHE A 405 -22.15 20.33 5.75
C PHE A 405 -21.63 19.91 7.12
N GLN A 406 -22.46 19.20 7.88
CA GLN A 406 -22.13 18.69 9.21
C GLN A 406 -22.28 17.17 9.22
N GLY A 407 -21.32 16.47 9.81
CA GLY A 407 -21.44 15.03 10.03
C GLY A 407 -20.13 14.28 10.24
N HIS A 408 -18.97 14.89 9.96
CA HIS A 408 -17.69 14.32 10.39
C HIS A 408 -17.48 14.53 11.89
N SER A 409 -16.86 13.54 12.54
CA SER A 409 -16.53 13.59 13.97
C SER A 409 -15.12 14.11 14.23
N SER A 410 -14.31 14.24 13.17
CA SER A 410 -12.95 14.78 13.21
C SER A 410 -12.68 15.72 12.04
N SER A 411 -11.45 16.23 11.96
CA SER A 411 -11.05 17.20 10.94
C SER A 411 -11.08 16.59 9.55
N VAL A 412 -11.69 17.31 8.61
CA VAL A 412 -11.64 16.99 7.18
C VAL A 412 -10.22 17.21 6.66
N ARG A 413 -9.76 16.29 5.80
CA ARG A 413 -8.42 16.28 5.23
C ARG A 413 -8.35 16.49 3.74
N ASP A 414 -9.38 16.08 3.01
CA ASP A 414 -9.40 16.22 1.56
C ASP A 414 -10.86 16.31 1.08
N ILE A 415 -11.07 17.03 -0.02
CA ILE A 415 -12.39 17.31 -0.60
C ILE A 415 -12.27 17.32 -2.12
N ILE A 416 -13.18 16.62 -2.80
CA ILE A 416 -13.34 16.70 -4.25
C ILE A 416 -14.77 17.05 -4.64
N LEU A 417 -14.91 17.71 -5.78
CA LEU A 417 -16.18 17.86 -6.48
C LEU A 417 -16.34 16.75 -7.49
N VAL A 418 -17.50 16.11 -7.49
CA VAL A 418 -17.87 15.08 -8.44
C VAL A 418 -19.09 15.56 -9.22
N ASP A 419 -18.98 15.54 -10.55
CA ASP A 419 -20.12 15.77 -11.45
C ASP A 419 -20.90 14.45 -11.54
N MET A 420 -22.12 14.40 -11.01
CA MET A 420 -22.91 13.16 -10.95
C MET A 420 -23.53 12.78 -12.30
N GLY A 421 -23.37 13.61 -13.34
CA GLY A 421 -23.98 13.36 -14.65
C GLY A 421 -25.51 13.46 -14.61
N GLN A 422 -26.13 13.59 -15.80
CA GLN A 422 -27.56 13.84 -15.93
C GLN A 422 -28.43 12.65 -15.46
N GLU A 423 -29.53 12.93 -14.77
CA GLU A 423 -30.75 12.15 -14.99
C GLU A 423 -31.21 12.47 -16.41
N GLU A 424 -31.05 11.54 -17.35
CA GLU A 424 -31.76 11.63 -18.63
C GLU A 424 -33.26 11.62 -18.33
N THR A 425 -33.88 12.80 -18.27
CA THR A 425 -35.31 12.90 -18.47
C THR A 425 -35.56 12.42 -19.90
N LYS A 426 -35.96 11.16 -20.03
CA LYS A 426 -36.46 10.58 -21.27
C LYS A 426 -37.64 11.41 -21.76
N ASP A 427 -37.38 12.38 -22.61
CA ASP A 427 -38.38 12.90 -23.52
C ASP A 427 -37.78 13.24 -24.89
N CYS A 428 -38.21 12.42 -25.85
CA CYS A 428 -38.39 12.74 -27.27
C CYS A 428 -37.16 13.16 -28.11
N GLY A 429 -36.46 12.15 -28.63
CA GLY A 429 -36.25 11.94 -30.08
C GLY A 429 -35.56 13.01 -30.93
N MET A 430 -34.26 12.85 -31.18
CA MET A 430 -33.69 12.61 -32.52
C MET A 430 -32.18 12.44 -32.40
N GLN A 431 -31.64 11.46 -33.13
CA GLN A 431 -30.21 11.27 -33.32
C GLN A 431 -29.62 12.43 -34.11
N GLU A 432 -28.47 12.96 -33.68
CA GLU A 432 -27.38 13.26 -34.61
C GLU A 432 -26.02 13.24 -33.89
N ARG A 433 -25.08 12.50 -34.50
CA ARG A 433 -23.66 12.44 -34.11
C ARG A 433 -22.97 13.70 -34.60
N PHE A 434 -22.20 14.40 -33.76
CA PHE A 434 -20.94 15.04 -34.19
C PHE A 434 -19.97 15.27 -33.02
N SER A 435 -18.68 15.09 -33.33
CA SER A 435 -17.52 15.34 -32.49
C SER A 435 -17.10 16.81 -32.49
N THR A 436 -16.31 17.18 -31.48
CA THR A 436 -15.40 18.34 -31.33
C THR A 436 -15.96 19.61 -30.67
N ARG A 437 -15.05 20.20 -29.88
CA ARG A 437 -15.16 21.32 -28.94
C ARG A 437 -15.67 22.61 -29.58
N THR A 438 -16.63 23.29 -28.95
CA THR A 438 -16.53 24.61 -28.29
C THR A 438 -17.86 25.36 -28.28
N SER A 439 -18.16 25.92 -27.10
CA SER A 439 -18.93 27.14 -26.85
C SER A 439 -20.46 27.16 -26.98
N SER A 440 -21.04 27.78 -25.94
CA SER A 440 -22.31 28.50 -25.86
C SER A 440 -23.59 27.75 -25.46
N LEU A 441 -24.10 28.18 -24.29
CA LEU A 441 -25.51 28.26 -23.91
C LEU A 441 -26.29 26.93 -23.85
N CYS A 442 -26.13 26.23 -22.74
CA CYS A 442 -27.28 25.83 -21.94
C CYS A 442 -26.87 25.76 -20.46
N SER A 443 -27.53 26.55 -19.63
CA SER A 443 -27.52 26.40 -18.17
C SER A 443 -28.25 25.11 -17.81
N TYR A 444 -27.56 23.97 -17.94
CA TYR A 444 -28.01 22.70 -17.40
C TYR A 444 -27.42 22.57 -16.01
N ALA A 445 -28.27 22.56 -14.99
CA ALA A 445 -27.87 22.30 -13.61
C ALA A 445 -27.31 20.88 -13.54
N LYS A 446 -25.99 20.76 -13.67
CA LYS A 446 -25.24 19.55 -13.33
C LYS A 446 -25.47 19.30 -11.84
N SER A 447 -26.00 18.14 -11.48
CA SER A 447 -26.07 17.73 -10.08
C SER A 447 -24.64 17.49 -9.60
N LYS A 448 -24.10 18.48 -8.88
CA LYS A 448 -22.77 18.36 -8.27
C LYS A 448 -22.91 17.64 -6.93
N ALA A 449 -21.93 16.82 -6.62
CA ALA A 449 -21.79 16.22 -5.30
C ALA A 449 -20.41 16.56 -4.72
N VAL A 450 -20.35 16.67 -3.40
CA VAL A 450 -19.09 16.85 -2.68
C VAL A 450 -18.73 15.51 -2.05
N VAL A 451 -17.48 15.08 -2.19
CA VAL A 451 -16.93 13.96 -1.44
C VAL A 451 -15.87 14.49 -0.48
N SER A 452 -15.97 14.14 0.79
CA SER A 452 -15.03 14.58 1.82
C SER A 452 -14.43 13.42 2.58
N ALA A 453 -13.12 13.48 2.82
CA ALA A 453 -12.35 12.54 3.63
C ALA A 453 -12.01 13.16 4.99
N SER A 454 -12.09 12.37 6.06
CA SER A 454 -11.83 12.83 7.43
C SER A 454 -10.87 11.93 8.19
N LEU A 455 -10.23 12.53 9.20
CA LEU A 455 -9.39 11.82 10.16
C LEU A 455 -10.15 10.80 11.02
N ASP A 456 -11.48 10.83 11.03
CA ASP A 456 -12.32 9.81 11.68
C ASP A 456 -12.33 8.46 10.93
N GLY A 457 -11.68 8.38 9.75
CA GLY A 457 -11.62 7.16 8.94
C GLY A 457 -12.81 7.00 7.98
N THR A 458 -13.70 7.99 7.93
CA THR A 458 -14.88 7.98 7.05
C THR A 458 -14.67 8.87 5.83
N VAL A 459 -15.30 8.46 4.73
CA VAL A 459 -15.50 9.31 3.55
C VAL A 459 -16.99 9.52 3.37
N LYS A 460 -17.43 10.77 3.13
CA LYS A 460 -18.84 11.12 3.01
C LYS A 460 -19.14 11.74 1.66
N LEU A 461 -20.27 11.35 1.10
CA LEU A 461 -20.83 11.92 -0.13
C LEU A 461 -21.98 12.84 0.26
N TRP A 462 -21.99 14.06 -0.28
CA TRP A 462 -22.96 15.11 0.02
C TRP A 462 -23.62 15.60 -1.26
N SER A 463 -24.91 15.89 -1.21
CA SER A 463 -25.58 16.63 -2.27
C SER A 463 -25.29 18.12 -2.12
N VAL A 464 -24.95 18.77 -3.23
CA VAL A 464 -24.82 20.23 -3.34
C VAL A 464 -26.13 20.83 -3.81
#